data_AF-M0PLH8-F1
#
_entry.id   AF-M0PLH8-F1
#
_cell.length_a   1.000
_cell.length_b   1.000
_cell.length_c   1.000
_cell.angle_alpha   90.00
_cell.angle_beta   90.00
_cell.angle_gamma   90.00
#
_symmetry.space_group_name_H-M   'P 1'
#
loop_
_entity.id
_entity.type
_entity.pdbx_description
1 polymer ?
#
loop_
_entity_poly.entity_id
_entity_poly.type
_entity_poly.pdbx_seq_one_letter_code
_entity_poly.pdbx_strand_id
1 'polypeptide(L)'
;MFIQSKSRQIITKPTTVASSVGEYLERLDNGAATKRIVYLADQLGTDLPTREELVASFTSGYSPLDPTRPETGSTDSTYRLRINVEPATLEPTES
;
A
#
# COMPACT_ATOMS: atom_id res chain seq x y z
N MET A 1 -8.34 -25.86 -43.39
CA MET A 1 -7.34 -24.77 -43.37
C MET A 1 -7.77 -23.79 -42.29
N PHE A 2 -7.02 -23.70 -41.19
CA PHE A 2 -7.37 -22.94 -39.98
C PHE A 2 -7.06 -21.45 -40.17
N ILE A 3 -7.95 -20.57 -39.70
CA ILE A 3 -7.60 -19.18 -39.42
C ILE A 3 -8.06 -18.89 -38.00
N GLN A 4 -7.14 -19.01 -37.03
CA GLN A 4 -7.39 -18.55 -35.67
C GLN A 4 -7.25 -17.03 -35.64
N SER A 5 -8.36 -16.33 -35.37
CA SER A 5 -8.38 -14.91 -35.05
C SER A 5 -7.68 -14.71 -33.71
N LYS A 6 -6.48 -14.14 -33.72
CA LYS A 6 -5.73 -13.81 -32.51
C LYS A 6 -6.23 -12.45 -32.00
N SER A 7 -7.19 -12.47 -31.09
CA SER A 7 -7.64 -11.28 -30.37
C SER A 7 -6.44 -10.66 -29.64
N ARG A 8 -6.05 -9.43 -30.02
CA ARG A 8 -5.09 -8.63 -29.24
C ARG A 8 -5.71 -8.32 -27.89
N GLN A 9 -5.23 -8.98 -26.84
CA GLN A 9 -5.38 -8.45 -25.49
C GLN A 9 -4.62 -7.13 -25.42
N ILE A 10 -5.39 -6.05 -25.24
CA ILE A 10 -4.88 -4.74 -24.86
C ILE A 10 -4.23 -4.88 -23.48
N ILE A 11 -2.91 -4.93 -23.45
CA ILE A 11 -2.13 -4.80 -22.21
C ILE A 11 -2.31 -3.35 -21.77
N THR A 12 -3.26 -3.09 -20.88
CA THR A 12 -3.34 -1.81 -20.17
C THR A 12 -2.07 -1.70 -19.34
N LYS A 13 -1.14 -0.82 -19.74
CA LYS A 13 0.01 -0.51 -18.89
C LYS A 13 -0.53 0.03 -17.55
N PRO A 14 -0.10 -0.50 -16.40
CA PRO A 14 -0.57 0.01 -15.12
C PRO A 14 -0.23 1.50 -15.01
N THR A 15 -1.22 2.24 -14.52
CA THR A 15 -1.28 3.69 -14.44
C THR A 15 -0.06 4.30 -13.76
N THR A 16 0.58 5.28 -14.42
CA THR A 16 1.86 5.94 -14.08
C THR A 16 1.97 6.52 -12.65
N VAL A 17 0.86 6.77 -11.96
CA VAL A 17 0.86 7.39 -10.61
C VAL A 17 1.22 6.43 -9.50
N ALA A 18 0.74 5.18 -9.49
CA ALA A 18 1.04 4.23 -8.42
C ALA A 18 2.52 3.84 -8.43
N SER A 19 3.11 3.68 -9.62
CA SER A 19 4.55 3.47 -9.78
C SER A 19 5.35 4.62 -9.18
N SER A 20 4.89 5.87 -9.36
CA SER A 20 5.57 7.01 -8.76
C SER A 20 5.53 6.96 -7.23
N VAL A 21 4.40 6.56 -6.60
CA VAL A 21 4.29 6.53 -5.13
C VAL A 21 5.33 5.61 -4.50
N GLY A 22 5.53 4.39 -5.03
CA GLY A 22 6.56 3.46 -4.54
C GLY A 22 7.97 4.05 -4.63
N GLU A 23 8.33 4.59 -5.79
CA GLU A 23 9.63 5.26 -6.02
C GLU A 23 9.85 6.46 -5.08
N TYR A 24 8.81 7.25 -4.82
CA TYR A 24 8.88 8.35 -3.87
C TYR A 24 9.09 7.86 -2.43
N LEU A 25 8.43 6.77 -2.02
CA LEU A 25 8.59 6.21 -0.67
C LEU A 25 10.01 5.68 -0.45
N GLU A 26 10.57 4.97 -1.43
CA GLU A 26 11.97 4.52 -1.39
C GLU A 26 12.93 5.71 -1.24
N ARG A 27 12.75 6.75 -2.06
CA ARG A 27 13.61 7.94 -2.03
C ARG A 27 13.49 8.76 -0.75
N LEU A 28 12.33 8.73 -0.09
CA LEU A 28 12.11 9.43 1.18
C LEU A 28 12.77 8.72 2.37
N ASP A 29 13.10 7.44 2.25
CA ASP A 29 13.69 6.61 3.31
C ASP A 29 12.98 6.77 4.67
N ASN A 30 11.65 6.89 4.63
CA ASN A 30 10.83 7.11 5.81
C ASN A 30 10.05 5.84 6.13
N GLY A 31 10.68 4.93 6.88
CA GLY A 31 10.10 3.62 7.17
C GLY A 31 8.73 3.67 7.83
N ALA A 32 8.44 4.68 8.66
CA ALA A 32 7.12 4.81 9.28
C ALA A 32 6.05 5.26 8.27
N ALA A 33 6.40 6.15 7.33
CA ALA A 33 5.49 6.54 6.25
C ALA A 33 5.25 5.37 5.29
N THR A 34 6.31 4.65 4.90
CA THR A 34 6.22 3.49 4.00
C THR A 34 5.28 2.42 4.57
N LYS A 35 5.43 2.07 5.85
CA LYS A 35 4.53 1.11 6.53
C LYS A 35 3.07 1.50 6.44
N ARG A 36 2.76 2.78 6.69
CA ARG A 36 1.38 3.31 6.64
C ARG A 36 0.80 3.26 5.24
N ILE A 37 1.54 3.70 4.23
CA ILE A 37 1.04 3.72 2.85
C ILE A 37 0.82 2.31 2.32
N VAL A 38 1.72 1.37 2.61
CA VAL A 38 1.53 -0.04 2.22
C VAL A 38 0.27 -0.62 2.90
N TYR A 39 0.10 -0.41 4.21
CA TYR A 39 -1.10 -0.85 4.92
C TYR A 39 -2.38 -0.28 4.31
N LEU A 40 -2.42 1.03 4.06
CA LEU A 40 -3.60 1.69 3.49
C LEU A 40 -3.89 1.22 2.07
N ALA A 41 -2.86 1.03 1.24
CA ALA A 41 -3.01 0.50 -0.11
C ALA A 41 -3.67 -0.88 -0.08
N ASP A 42 -3.24 -1.76 0.82
CA ASP A 42 -3.81 -3.10 0.98
C ASP A 42 -5.25 -3.08 1.51
N GLN A 43 -5.55 -2.22 2.49
CA GLN A 43 -6.93 -2.07 2.99
C GLN A 43 -7.87 -1.53 1.92
N LEU A 44 -7.40 -0.62 1.07
CA LEU A 44 -8.20 0.04 0.04
C LEU A 44 -8.20 -0.71 -1.30
N GLY A 45 -7.55 -1.87 -1.40
CA GLY A 45 -7.44 -2.64 -2.64
C GLY A 45 -6.69 -1.90 -3.76
N THR A 46 -5.78 -0.99 -3.41
CA THR A 46 -4.94 -0.25 -4.36
C THR A 46 -3.63 -0.99 -4.58
N ASP A 47 -3.34 -1.36 -5.83
CA ASP A 47 -2.06 -1.97 -6.17
C ASP A 47 -0.94 -0.92 -6.09
N LEU A 48 0.08 -1.24 -5.29
CA LEU A 48 1.29 -0.43 -5.17
C LEU A 48 2.43 -1.17 -5.88
N PRO A 49 2.87 -0.69 -7.05
CA PRO A 49 4.10 -1.17 -7.66
C PRO A 49 5.23 -1.10 -6.64
N THR A 50 6.09 -2.11 -6.63
CA THR A 50 7.16 -2.34 -5.65
C THR A 50 6.73 -2.63 -4.20
N ARG A 51 5.46 -2.99 -3.97
CA ARG A 51 4.98 -3.38 -2.63
C ARG A 51 5.89 -4.38 -1.92
N GLU A 52 6.36 -5.40 -2.62
CA GLU A 52 7.22 -6.44 -2.02
C GLU A 52 8.57 -5.87 -1.55
N GLU A 53 9.23 -5.02 -2.35
CA GLU A 53 10.46 -4.34 -1.94
C GLU A 53 10.20 -3.38 -0.75
N LEU A 54 9.09 -2.65 -0.78
CA LEU A 54 8.70 -1.74 0.31
C LEU A 54 8.49 -2.50 1.62
N VAL A 55 7.78 -3.63 1.61
CA VAL A 55 7.60 -4.50 2.78
C VAL A 55 8.94 -5.06 3.26
N ALA A 56 9.81 -5.49 2.34
CA ALA A 56 11.12 -6.02 2.69
C ALA A 56 12.02 -4.99 3.39
N SER A 57 11.84 -3.69 3.10
CA SER A 57 12.56 -2.59 3.74
C SER A 57 12.10 -2.24 5.16
N PHE A 58 11.03 -2.86 5.68
CA PHE A 58 10.49 -2.51 6.98
C PHE A 58 11.49 -2.74 8.11
N THR A 59 11.76 -1.67 8.86
CA THR A 59 12.51 -1.75 10.10
C THR A 59 11.68 -2.44 11.20
N SER A 60 12.34 -3.05 12.19
CA SER A 60 11.71 -3.85 13.23
C SER A 60 10.75 -3.08 14.16
N GLY A 61 10.92 -1.76 14.26
CA GLY A 61 10.14 -0.89 15.14
C GLY A 61 8.67 -0.76 14.70
N TYR A 62 7.78 -0.66 15.69
CA TYR A 62 6.37 -0.41 15.44
C TYR A 62 6.10 1.10 15.41
N SER A 63 5.22 1.53 14.52
CA SER A 63 4.71 2.92 14.48
C SER A 63 3.18 2.96 14.54
N PRO A 64 2.56 3.98 15.13
CA PRO A 64 1.10 4.15 15.04
C PRO A 64 0.68 4.35 13.59
N LEU A 65 -0.45 3.73 13.22
CA LEU A 65 -1.08 3.92 11.90
C LEU A 65 -1.46 5.38 11.70
N ASP A 66 -2.17 5.97 12.66
CA ASP A 66 -2.44 7.41 12.72
C ASP A 66 -1.58 8.06 13.82
N PRO A 67 -0.48 8.77 13.49
CA PRO A 67 0.37 9.40 14.48
C PRO A 67 -0.28 10.59 15.20
N THR A 68 -1.46 11.05 14.77
CA THR A 68 -2.20 12.13 15.42
C THR A 68 -3.13 11.63 16.52
N ARG A 69 -3.34 10.32 16.62
CA ARG A 69 -4.17 9.67 17.62
C ARG A 69 -3.34 9.03 18.73
N PRO A 70 -3.94 8.81 19.91
CA PRO A 70 -3.28 8.05 20.98
C PRO A 70 -2.73 6.72 20.49
N GLU A 71 -1.61 6.28 21.06
CA GLU A 71 -0.99 5.00 20.75
C GLU A 71 -1.74 3.84 21.44
N THR A 72 -3.05 3.73 21.22
CA THR A 72 -3.91 2.67 21.77
C THR A 72 -4.39 1.77 20.63
N GLY A 73 -4.38 0.45 20.81
CA GLY A 73 -4.85 -0.49 19.79
C GLY A 73 -3.97 -1.73 19.67
N SER A 74 -4.35 -2.64 18.77
CA SER A 74 -3.60 -3.86 18.48
C SER A 74 -2.39 -3.56 17.60
N THR A 75 -1.37 -4.42 17.69
CA THR A 75 -0.23 -4.38 16.76
C THR A 75 -0.45 -5.36 15.62
N ASP A 76 -0.21 -4.90 14.40
CA ASP A 76 -0.08 -5.74 13.22
C ASP A 76 1.40 -5.96 12.92
N SER A 77 1.85 -7.21 13.07
CA SER A 77 3.26 -7.59 12.88
C SER A 77 3.67 -7.65 11.40
N THR A 78 2.71 -7.85 10.49
CA THR A 78 2.96 -7.84 9.03
C THR A 78 3.39 -6.44 8.61
N TYR A 79 2.66 -5.42 9.06
CA TYR A 79 2.95 -4.02 8.70
C TYR A 79 3.86 -3.30 9.69
N ARG A 80 4.17 -3.93 10.83
CA ARG A 80 4.87 -3.28 11.96
C ARG A 80 4.16 -1.99 12.37
N LEU A 81 2.83 -2.04 12.46
CA LEU A 81 1.99 -0.92 12.84
C LEU A 81 1.23 -1.19 14.13
N ARG A 82 0.92 -0.14 14.89
CA ARG A 82 -0.15 -0.15 15.89
C ARG A 82 -1.40 0.42 15.24
N ILE A 83 -2.44 -0.39 15.13
CA ILE A 83 -3.71 -0.03 14.50
C ILE A 83 -4.54 0.72 15.55
N ASN A 84 -4.35 2.03 15.58
CA ASN A 84 -4.99 2.96 16.52
C ASN A 84 -6.15 3.76 15.91
N VAL A 85 -6.65 3.27 14.77
CA VAL A 85 -7.88 3.68 14.10
C VAL A 85 -8.69 2.44 13.80
N GLU A 86 -10.01 2.56 13.83
CA GLU A 86 -10.88 1.45 13.46
C GLU A 86 -10.83 1.27 11.93
N PRO A 87 -10.50 0.07 11.40
CA PRO A 87 -10.34 -0.13 9.96
C PRO A 87 -11.56 0.27 9.12
N ALA A 88 -12.78 0.10 9.67
CA ALA A 88 -14.02 0.52 9.02
C ALA A 88 -14.10 2.04 8.77
N THR A 89 -13.26 2.86 9.44
CA THR A 89 -13.18 4.31 9.20
C THR A 89 -12.26 4.69 8.04
N LEU A 90 -11.56 3.72 7.44
CA LEU A 90 -10.68 3.93 6.29
C LEU A 90 -11.43 3.84 4.96
N GLU A 91 -12.66 3.32 4.97
CA GLU A 91 -13.49 3.24 3.77
C GLU A 91 -13.70 4.63 3.14
N PRO A 92 -13.63 4.75 1.80
CA PRO A 92 -13.95 5.99 1.13
C PRO A 92 -15.34 6.44 1.53
N THR A 93 -15.46 7.65 2.09
CA THR A 93 -16.76 8.25 2.31
C THR A 93 -17.31 8.61 0.93
N GLU A 94 -18.41 7.97 0.50
CA GLU A 94 -19.09 8.36 -0.74
C GLU A 94 -19.34 9.88 -0.70
N SER A 95 -18.79 10.59 -1.70
CA SER A 95 -18.92 12.04 -1.87
C SER A 95 -19.92 12.36 -2.96
#